data_AF-M8BUL6-F1
#
_entry.id   AF-M8BUL6-F1
#
_cell.length_a   1.000
_cell.length_b   1.000
_cell.length_c   1.000
_cell.angle_alpha   90.00
_cell.angle_beta   90.00
_cell.angle_gamma   90.00
#
_symmetry.space_group_name_H-M   'P 1'
#
loop_
_entity.id
_entity.type
_entity.pdbx_description
1 polymer ?
#
loop_
_entity_poly.entity_id
_entity_poly.type
_entity_poly.pdbx_seq_one_letter_code
_entity_poly.pdbx_strand_id
1 'polypeptide(L)'
;MDQFQDGEHVRLRSRVHGTYLHADEDGHGVSLPRRGASMNGVWSVHIYHRDGPQLLLYSAAYGRYLAATDARATPGHRGFRAVQCDYDRRHMEAIKWHAVWAESENYVVLRDVAGRCLRANKRYLSRNNGCDYDRRHMEAIKWHAVWAESENYVVLRDVAGRCLRANKRYLSRNNGVSVDDIDDINNVSTMMHLHWFVELIPARDGIPPLPRPIWHPFPGIVTAVLPSRMILYVREGADGSRITRGSFKFSGRSVFRLRKKLVRRLRAIMDVSKLVVCVEAGAFGRLTPLVVDLPRSRHNLHIVVIEAGTPVRTNLPV
;
A
#
# COMPACT_ATOMS: atom_id res chain seq x y z
N MET A 1 -14.38 -9.79 -9.45
CA MET A 1 -13.19 -9.24 -8.74
C MET A 1 -12.64 -10.33 -7.84
N ASP A 2 -12.66 -11.57 -8.32
CA ASP A 2 -13.01 -12.70 -7.46
C ASP A 2 -11.80 -13.33 -6.75
N GLN A 3 -10.60 -12.75 -6.98
CA GLN A 3 -9.34 -13.12 -6.33
C GLN A 3 -8.95 -12.16 -5.19
N PHE A 4 -9.69 -11.07 -4.99
CA PHE A 4 -9.46 -10.13 -3.91
C PHE A 4 -10.70 -10.08 -3.01
N GLN A 5 -10.54 -10.39 -1.73
CA GLN A 5 -11.58 -10.19 -0.72
C GLN A 5 -11.17 -9.09 0.27
N ASP A 6 -12.12 -8.30 0.76
CA ASP A 6 -11.84 -7.25 1.72
C ASP A 6 -11.17 -7.83 2.97
N GLY A 7 -10.05 -7.25 3.39
CA GLY A 7 -9.29 -7.70 4.55
C GLY A 7 -8.23 -8.77 4.28
N GLU A 8 -8.18 -9.37 3.08
CA GLU A 8 -7.15 -10.35 2.75
C GLU A 8 -5.75 -9.74 2.65
N HIS A 9 -4.75 -10.59 2.92
CA HIS A 9 -3.35 -10.27 2.70
C HIS A 9 -2.84 -10.94 1.43
N VAL A 10 -2.14 -10.17 0.60
CA VAL A 10 -1.59 -10.64 -0.68
C VAL A 10 -0.15 -10.21 -0.86
N ARG A 11 0.56 -10.91 -1.75
CA ARG A 11 1.76 -10.40 -2.41
C ARG A 11 1.53 -10.29 -3.90
N LEU A 12 2.07 -9.24 -4.50
CA LEU A 12 2.03 -9.03 -5.95
C LEU A 12 3.39 -9.39 -6.53
N ARG A 13 3.48 -10.56 -7.18
CA ARG A 13 4.72 -11.03 -7.81
C ARG A 13 4.78 -10.56 -9.26
N SER A 14 5.83 -9.83 -9.63
CA SER A 14 6.05 -9.42 -11.01
C SER A 14 6.32 -10.64 -11.89
N ARG A 15 5.58 -10.79 -13.00
CA ARG A 15 5.80 -11.87 -13.97
C ARG A 15 7.21 -11.82 -14.58
N VAL A 16 7.70 -10.62 -14.88
CA VAL A 16 8.99 -10.44 -15.57
C VAL A 16 10.21 -10.61 -14.65
N HIS A 17 10.07 -10.34 -13.34
CA HIS A 17 11.20 -10.39 -12.41
C HIS A 17 11.12 -11.53 -11.38
N GLY A 18 9.96 -12.17 -11.22
CA GLY A 18 9.72 -13.18 -10.19
C GLY A 18 9.75 -12.65 -8.74
N THR A 19 9.92 -11.35 -8.54
CA THR A 19 10.02 -10.69 -7.22
C THR A 19 8.75 -9.94 -6.86
N TYR A 20 8.57 -9.66 -5.57
CA TYR A 20 7.35 -9.03 -5.06
C TYR A 20 7.43 -7.52 -5.00
N LEU A 21 6.28 -6.86 -5.17
CA LEU A 21 6.09 -5.43 -4.91
C LEU A 21 6.27 -5.13 -3.42
N HIS A 22 7.24 -4.29 -3.08
CA HIS A 22 7.53 -3.90 -1.70
C HIS A 22 7.24 -2.42 -1.46
N ALA A 23 6.74 -2.16 -0.26
CA ALA A 23 6.76 -0.87 0.40
C ALA A 23 8.20 -0.54 0.86
N ASP A 24 8.80 0.52 0.31
CA ASP A 24 10.15 0.91 0.67
C ASP A 24 10.23 1.47 2.09
N GLU A 25 11.37 1.23 2.73
CA GLU A 25 11.63 1.69 4.10
C GLU A 25 11.73 3.21 4.20
N ASP A 26 11.82 3.96 3.11
CA ASP A 26 11.82 5.44 3.15
C ASP A 26 10.44 6.01 3.53
N GLY A 27 9.39 5.17 3.51
CA GLY A 27 8.00 5.54 3.81
C GLY A 27 7.29 6.20 2.63
N HIS A 28 7.85 6.15 1.43
CA HIS A 28 7.31 6.80 0.24
C HIS A 28 7.46 5.97 -1.04
N GLY A 29 8.59 5.32 -1.28
CA GLY A 29 8.83 4.54 -2.50
C GLY A 29 8.12 3.19 -2.52
N VAL A 30 8.00 2.63 -3.73
CA VAL A 30 7.71 1.20 -3.93
C VAL A 30 8.71 0.60 -4.92
N SER A 31 9.12 -0.63 -4.67
CA SER A 31 10.17 -1.28 -5.45
C SER A 31 10.00 -2.79 -5.57
N LEU A 32 10.85 -3.41 -6.41
CA LEU A 32 10.94 -4.84 -6.64
C LEU A 32 12.32 -5.34 -6.20
N PRO A 33 12.61 -5.41 -4.89
CA PRO A 33 13.91 -5.82 -4.42
C PRO A 33 14.21 -7.27 -4.83
N ARG A 34 15.50 -7.58 -4.99
CA ARG A 34 15.95 -8.96 -5.27
C ARG A 34 15.76 -9.90 -4.07
N ARG A 35 15.56 -9.35 -2.87
CA ARG A 35 15.29 -10.15 -1.66
C ARG A 35 13.88 -10.73 -1.75
N GLY A 36 13.72 -11.95 -1.24
CA GLY A 36 12.45 -12.67 -1.23
C GLY A 36 11.40 -12.06 -0.31
N ALA A 37 10.36 -12.84 -0.04
CA ALA A 37 9.21 -12.45 0.76
C ALA A 37 9.61 -11.83 2.12
N SER A 38 9.12 -10.63 2.37
CA SER A 38 9.24 -9.92 3.65
C SER A 38 7.90 -9.25 3.97
N MET A 39 7.72 -8.75 5.20
CA MET A 39 6.50 -8.03 5.56
C MET A 39 6.30 -6.76 4.69
N ASN A 40 7.38 -6.15 4.20
CA ASN A 40 7.30 -5.03 3.27
C ASN A 40 6.67 -5.40 1.92
N GLY A 41 6.66 -6.68 1.55
CA GLY A 41 6.01 -7.20 0.34
C GLY A 41 4.55 -7.62 0.53
N VAL A 42 4.00 -7.42 1.74
CA VAL A 42 2.62 -7.81 2.09
C VAL A 42 1.70 -6.60 1.98
N TRP A 43 0.62 -6.76 1.25
CA TRP A 43 -0.40 -5.75 1.03
C TRP A 43 -1.75 -6.29 1.50
N SER A 44 -2.45 -5.49 2.30
CA SER A 44 -3.82 -5.75 2.68
C SER A 44 -4.78 -5.17 1.65
N VAL A 45 -5.81 -5.94 1.33
CA VAL A 45 -6.87 -5.61 0.39
C VAL A 45 -7.94 -4.81 1.12
N HIS A 46 -8.34 -3.69 0.52
CA HIS A 46 -9.50 -2.92 0.94
C HIS A 46 -10.39 -2.63 -0.27
N ILE A 47 -11.64 -3.12 -0.27
CA ILE A 47 -12.60 -2.93 -1.36
C ILE A 47 -13.52 -1.76 -1.03
N TYR A 48 -13.43 -0.72 -1.84
CA TYR A 48 -14.24 0.49 -1.75
C TYR A 48 -15.41 0.45 -2.73
N HIS A 49 -16.64 0.68 -2.27
CA HIS A 49 -17.86 0.34 -3.02
C HIS A 49 -18.67 1.54 -3.55
N ARG A 50 -18.18 2.79 -3.42
CA ARG A 50 -19.02 3.98 -3.68
C ARG A 50 -19.43 4.15 -5.15
N ASP A 51 -18.48 3.97 -6.07
CA ASP A 51 -18.64 4.26 -7.51
C ASP A 51 -18.43 2.99 -8.36
N GLY A 52 -18.83 1.84 -7.80
CA GLY A 52 -18.39 0.51 -8.22
C GLY A 52 -17.25 -0.01 -7.34
N PRO A 53 -16.97 -1.32 -7.37
CA PRO A 53 -15.98 -1.89 -6.48
C PRO A 53 -14.58 -1.51 -6.98
N GLN A 54 -13.82 -0.84 -6.12
CA GLN A 54 -12.47 -0.35 -6.36
C GLN A 54 -11.52 -0.97 -5.33
N LEU A 55 -10.34 -1.38 -5.79
CA LEU A 55 -9.31 -1.98 -4.97
C LEU A 55 -8.42 -0.88 -4.38
N LEU A 56 -8.20 -0.94 -3.07
CA LEU A 56 -7.17 -0.21 -2.36
C LEU A 56 -6.21 -1.23 -1.76
N LEU A 57 -4.91 -0.98 -1.92
CA LEU A 57 -3.86 -1.82 -1.35
C LEU A 57 -3.09 -1.00 -0.34
N TYR A 58 -3.05 -1.44 0.92
CA TYR A 58 -2.24 -0.79 1.94
C TYR A 58 -1.20 -1.75 2.51
N SER A 59 -0.02 -1.22 2.77
CA SER A 59 1.11 -2.02 3.24
C SER A 59 0.84 -2.55 4.64
N ALA A 60 0.94 -3.86 4.84
CA ALA A 60 0.88 -4.45 6.18
C ALA A 60 2.08 -4.04 7.06
N ALA A 61 3.15 -3.51 6.46
CA ALA A 61 4.33 -3.02 7.17
C ALA A 61 4.12 -1.60 7.74
N TYR A 62 3.50 -0.70 6.97
CA TYR A 62 3.46 0.74 7.30
C TYR A 62 2.06 1.37 7.26
N GLY A 63 1.02 0.61 6.90
CA GLY A 63 -0.37 1.08 6.79
C GLY A 63 -0.64 2.05 5.63
N ARG A 64 0.39 2.43 4.86
CA ARG A 64 0.27 3.39 3.74
C ARG A 64 -0.24 2.70 2.48
N TYR A 65 -0.95 3.46 1.66
CA TYR A 65 -1.64 2.97 0.47
C TYR A 65 -0.76 3.09 -0.78
N LEU A 66 -0.82 2.08 -1.64
CA LEU A 66 -0.22 2.10 -2.97
C LEU A 66 -0.93 3.16 -3.82
N ALA A 67 -0.17 4.09 -4.36
CA ALA A 67 -0.71 5.25 -5.09
C ALA A 67 -0.01 5.48 -6.42
N ALA A 68 -0.78 5.90 -7.41
CA ALA A 68 -0.32 6.45 -8.67
C ALA A 68 -0.23 7.98 -8.57
N THR A 69 0.83 8.59 -9.10
CA THR A 69 1.02 10.05 -9.07
C THR A 69 1.28 10.57 -10.48
N ASP A 70 1.13 11.88 -10.69
CA ASP A 70 1.48 12.53 -11.96
C ASP A 70 2.95 12.98 -12.02
N ALA A 71 3.73 12.70 -10.98
CA ALA A 71 5.16 12.96 -10.99
C ALA A 71 5.86 11.96 -11.92
N ARG A 72 6.78 12.44 -12.77
CA ARG A 72 7.54 11.55 -13.65
C ARG A 72 8.31 10.50 -12.83
N ALA A 73 8.39 9.29 -13.39
CA ALA A 73 9.19 8.22 -12.82
C ALA A 73 10.67 8.64 -12.74
N THR A 74 11.44 7.99 -11.87
CA THR A 74 12.87 8.29 -11.72
C THR A 74 13.61 8.10 -13.05
N PRO A 75 14.71 8.84 -13.29
CA PRO A 75 15.48 8.72 -14.53
C PRO A 75 15.79 7.26 -14.88
N GLY A 76 15.55 6.88 -16.14
CA GLY A 76 15.70 5.50 -16.62
C GLY A 76 14.46 4.61 -16.46
N HIS A 77 13.38 5.09 -15.83
CA HIS A 77 12.08 4.42 -15.81
C HIS A 77 11.08 5.10 -16.75
N ARG A 78 10.07 4.34 -17.20
CA ARG A 78 8.99 4.83 -18.05
C ARG A 78 7.77 5.21 -17.22
N GLY A 79 7.03 6.21 -17.67
CA GLY A 79 5.74 6.61 -17.08
C GLY A 79 5.89 7.54 -15.88
N PHE A 80 4.98 7.38 -14.92
CA PHE A 80 4.85 8.18 -13.72
C PHE A 80 5.11 7.36 -12.46
N ARG A 81 5.34 8.05 -11.35
CA ARG A 81 5.80 7.43 -10.13
C ARG A 81 4.66 6.72 -9.42
N ALA A 82 4.89 5.44 -9.07
CA ALA A 82 4.11 4.74 -8.05
C ALA A 82 4.77 4.97 -6.67
N VAL A 83 3.96 5.21 -5.64
CA VAL A 83 4.40 5.58 -4.29
C VAL A 83 3.52 4.95 -3.22
N GLN A 84 3.89 5.18 -1.96
CA GLN A 84 3.08 4.98 -0.78
C GLN A 84 2.57 6.34 -0.26
N CYS A 85 1.26 6.49 -0.03
CA CYS A 85 0.71 7.68 0.57
C CYS A 85 -0.29 7.40 1.70
N ASP A 86 -0.63 8.45 2.44
CA ASP A 86 -1.68 8.43 3.46
C ASP A 86 -3.05 8.47 2.77
N TYR A 87 -4.05 7.82 3.38
CA TYR A 87 -5.43 7.88 2.91
C TYR A 87 -6.12 9.12 3.48
N ASP A 88 -5.98 10.20 2.71
CA ASP A 88 -6.66 11.47 2.94
C ASP A 88 -7.55 11.84 1.75
N ARG A 89 -8.54 12.72 1.99
CA ARG A 89 -9.49 13.16 0.96
C ARG A 89 -8.83 13.68 -0.32
N ARG A 90 -7.65 14.30 -0.19
CA ARG A 90 -6.89 14.89 -1.31
C ARG A 90 -6.24 13.84 -2.22
N HIS A 91 -5.93 12.66 -1.68
CA HIS A 91 -5.21 11.59 -2.40
C HIS A 91 -6.09 10.39 -2.70
N MET A 92 -7.40 10.50 -2.44
CA MET A 92 -8.36 9.40 -2.56
C MET A 92 -8.41 8.80 -3.97
N GLU A 93 -8.27 9.61 -5.01
CA GLU A 93 -8.25 9.11 -6.40
C GLU A 93 -6.94 8.41 -6.75
N ALA A 94 -5.82 8.85 -6.18
CA ALA A 94 -4.49 8.30 -6.45
C ALA A 94 -4.31 6.86 -5.93
N ILE A 95 -5.09 6.45 -4.93
CA ILE A 95 -4.96 5.14 -4.25
C ILE A 95 -5.95 4.08 -4.74
N LYS A 96 -6.82 4.44 -5.69
CA LYS A 96 -7.86 3.55 -6.23
C LYS A 96 -7.34 2.80 -7.43
N TRP A 97 -7.57 1.50 -7.42
CA TRP A 97 -7.14 0.58 -8.48
C TRP A 97 -8.31 -0.27 -8.98
N HIS A 98 -8.22 -0.66 -10.24
CA HIS A 98 -9.02 -1.70 -10.86
C HIS A 98 -8.10 -2.86 -11.22
N ALA A 99 -8.42 -4.06 -10.71
CA ALA A 99 -7.74 -5.29 -11.12
C ALA A 99 -8.43 -5.86 -12.36
N VAL A 100 -7.70 -5.97 -13.46
CA VAL A 100 -8.18 -6.51 -14.74
C VAL A 100 -7.38 -7.77 -15.07
N TRP A 101 -8.06 -8.83 -15.51
CA TRP A 101 -7.41 -10.08 -15.88
C TRP A 101 -6.47 -9.92 -17.09
N ALA A 102 -5.32 -10.58 -17.02
CA ALA A 102 -4.32 -10.59 -18.06
C ALA A 102 -4.37 -11.90 -18.86
N GLU A 103 -5.52 -12.25 -19.43
CA GLU A 103 -5.62 -13.43 -20.30
C GLU A 103 -4.94 -13.19 -21.65
N SER A 104 -4.25 -14.22 -22.15
CA SER A 104 -3.80 -14.30 -23.55
C SER A 104 -5.01 -14.58 -24.44
N GLU A 105 -5.14 -13.78 -25.50
CA GLU A 105 -6.10 -13.89 -26.62
C GLU A 105 -7.60 -13.60 -26.37
N ASN A 106 -8.07 -13.46 -25.14
CA ASN A 106 -9.45 -13.00 -24.88
C ASN A 106 -9.49 -11.81 -23.91
N TYR A 107 -9.12 -10.63 -24.39
CA TYR A 107 -9.50 -9.39 -23.72
C TYR A 107 -11.00 -9.14 -23.88
N VAL A 108 -11.75 -9.23 -22.77
CA VAL A 108 -13.10 -8.67 -22.72
C VAL A 108 -12.98 -7.14 -22.80
N VAL A 109 -13.15 -6.61 -24.01
CA VAL A 109 -13.35 -5.17 -24.22
C VAL A 109 -14.71 -4.81 -23.66
N LEU A 110 -14.72 -4.09 -22.54
CA LEU A 110 -15.93 -3.51 -22.00
C LEU A 110 -16.48 -2.48 -23.00
N ARG A 111 -17.72 -2.72 -23.43
CA ARG A 111 -18.51 -1.83 -24.28
C ARG A 111 -19.63 -1.23 -23.45
N ASP A 112 -20.00 0.01 -23.75
CA ASP A 112 -21.23 0.59 -23.21
C ASP A 112 -22.47 -0.08 -23.84
N VAL A 113 -23.67 0.26 -23.33
CA VAL A 113 -24.96 -0.26 -23.83
C VAL A 113 -25.20 0.10 -25.32
N ALA A 114 -24.43 1.03 -25.89
CA ALA A 114 -24.44 1.41 -27.30
C ALA A 114 -23.36 0.69 -28.14
N GLY A 115 -22.65 -0.30 -27.59
CA GLY A 115 -21.68 -1.12 -28.31
C GLY A 115 -20.32 -0.47 -28.57
N ARG A 116 -20.02 0.68 -27.94
CA ARG A 116 -18.77 1.42 -28.11
C ARG A 116 -17.71 0.88 -27.15
N CYS A 117 -16.54 0.49 -27.68
CA CYS A 117 -15.39 0.11 -26.87
C CYS A 117 -14.96 1.29 -25.99
N LEU A 118 -14.65 1.05 -24.70
CA LEU A 118 -14.11 2.06 -23.79
C LEU A 118 -12.76 2.58 -24.29
N ARG A 119 -12.84 3.60 -25.12
CA ARG A 119 -11.73 4.40 -25.60
C ARG A 119 -11.43 5.40 -24.49
N ALA A 120 -10.34 5.20 -23.74
CA ALA A 120 -9.76 6.27 -22.94
C ALA A 120 -9.20 7.31 -23.91
N ASN A 121 -10.05 8.22 -24.35
CA ASN A 121 -9.61 9.34 -25.16
C ASN A 121 -10.38 10.58 -24.73
N LYS A 122 -9.69 11.43 -23.98
CA LYS A 122 -9.47 12.79 -24.44
C LYS A 122 -8.09 13.25 -23.99
N ARG A 123 -7.23 13.47 -24.98
CA ARG A 123 -6.16 14.47 -24.96
C ARG A 123 -6.58 15.67 -24.12
N TYR A 124 -5.94 15.87 -22.97
CA TYR A 124 -5.65 17.20 -22.47
C TYR A 124 -4.14 17.34 -22.38
N LEU A 125 -3.57 17.79 -23.50
CA LEU A 125 -2.42 18.69 -23.41
C LEU A 125 -2.94 19.95 -22.73
N SER A 126 -2.75 20.07 -21.41
CA SER A 126 -2.68 21.38 -20.77
C SER A 126 -1.36 21.48 -20.02
N ARG A 127 -0.37 22.03 -20.72
CA ARG A 127 0.42 23.09 -20.11
C ARG A 127 -0.59 24.16 -19.68
N ASN A 128 -0.99 24.17 -18.41
CA ASN A 128 -1.20 25.39 -17.62
C ASN A 128 -1.78 25.05 -16.25
N ASN A 129 -1.28 25.80 -15.27
CA ASN A 129 -1.83 25.94 -13.93
C ASN A 129 -3.35 26.15 -13.97
N GLY A 130 -4.09 25.44 -13.14
CA GLY A 130 -5.50 25.74 -12.90
C GLY A 130 -6.33 24.49 -12.64
N CYS A 131 -6.82 24.35 -11.41
CA CYS A 131 -7.81 23.36 -11.03
C CYS A 131 -9.13 23.67 -11.77
N ASP A 132 -9.67 22.70 -12.50
CA ASP A 132 -11.10 22.68 -12.80
C ASP A 132 -11.61 21.24 -12.78
N TYR A 133 -12.45 20.94 -11.79
CA TYR A 133 -13.13 19.68 -11.59
C TYR A 133 -14.51 19.81 -12.22
N ASP A 134 -14.71 19.34 -13.45
CA ASP A 134 -16.06 19.14 -13.94
C ASP A 134 -16.52 17.69 -13.68
N ARG A 135 -17.53 17.62 -12.84
CA ARG A 135 -18.22 16.43 -12.36
C ARG A 135 -19.46 16.25 -13.21
N ARG A 136 -19.49 15.27 -14.11
CA ARG A 136 -20.73 14.63 -14.61
C ARG A 136 -20.48 13.39 -15.48
N HIS A 137 -21.23 12.33 -15.16
CA HIS A 137 -21.40 11.01 -15.81
C HIS A 137 -20.66 9.84 -15.16
N MET A 138 -21.31 9.25 -14.14
CA MET A 138 -21.14 7.85 -13.77
C MET A 138 -22.37 7.09 -14.29
N GLU A 139 -22.18 6.25 -15.29
CA GLU A 139 -23.08 5.12 -15.53
C GLU A 139 -22.47 3.88 -14.87
N ALA A 140 -23.29 3.14 -14.13
CA ALA A 140 -22.90 2.02 -13.30
C ALA A 140 -22.26 0.89 -14.13
N ILE A 141 -21.03 0.49 -13.76
CA ILE A 141 -20.32 -0.63 -14.38
C ILE A 141 -20.64 -1.91 -13.60
N LYS A 142 -21.43 -2.81 -14.20
CA LYS A 142 -21.57 -4.20 -13.75
C LYS A 142 -20.49 -5.06 -14.41
N TRP A 143 -19.82 -5.90 -13.62
CA TRP A 143 -18.72 -6.76 -14.06
C TRP A 143 -19.20 -8.21 -14.21
N HIS A 144 -18.82 -8.86 -15.32
CA HIS A 144 -18.84 -10.32 -15.47
C HIS A 144 -17.43 -10.78 -15.86
N ALA A 145 -16.83 -11.66 -15.06
CA ALA A 145 -15.58 -12.33 -15.39
C ALA A 145 -15.89 -13.76 -15.88
N VAL A 146 -15.25 -14.17 -16.97
CA VAL A 146 -15.23 -15.55 -17.47
C VAL A 146 -13.84 -16.10 -17.19
N TRP A 147 -13.75 -17.39 -16.82
CA TRP A 147 -12.54 -18.04 -16.34
C TRP A 147 -11.72 -18.65 -17.49
N ALA A 148 -10.40 -18.46 -17.49
CA ALA A 148 -9.46 -19.35 -18.16
C ALA A 148 -8.45 -19.96 -17.17
N GLU A 149 -8.23 -21.27 -17.29
CA GLU A 149 -7.44 -22.12 -16.38
C GLU A 149 -5.91 -21.97 -16.51
N SER A 150 -5.38 -20.82 -16.94
CA SER A 150 -3.92 -20.65 -17.07
C SER A 150 -3.41 -19.36 -16.41
N GLU A 151 -2.66 -19.52 -15.31
CA GLU A 151 -1.89 -18.54 -14.53
C GLU A 151 -2.60 -17.20 -14.21
N ASN A 152 -3.07 -17.05 -12.96
CA ASN A 152 -3.76 -15.88 -12.40
C ASN A 152 -2.90 -14.59 -12.35
N TYR A 153 -2.62 -13.97 -13.50
CA TYR A 153 -2.04 -12.63 -13.56
C TYR A 153 -3.12 -11.57 -13.69
N VAL A 154 -2.91 -10.47 -12.98
CA VAL A 154 -3.72 -9.26 -13.08
C VAL A 154 -2.88 -8.08 -13.58
N VAL A 155 -3.56 -7.13 -14.21
CA VAL A 155 -3.07 -5.78 -14.46
C VAL A 155 -3.81 -4.84 -13.52
N LEU A 156 -3.06 -4.05 -12.75
CA LEU A 156 -3.61 -3.03 -11.87
C LEU A 156 -3.68 -1.70 -12.61
N ARG A 157 -4.88 -1.16 -12.78
CA ARG A 157 -5.14 0.13 -13.42
C ARG A 157 -5.55 1.18 -12.41
N ASP A 158 -4.98 2.36 -12.45
CA ASP A 158 -5.49 3.47 -11.65
C ASP A 158 -6.78 4.05 -12.28
N VAL A 159 -7.37 5.04 -11.61
CA VAL A 159 -8.58 5.73 -12.10
C VAL A 159 -8.37 6.52 -13.39
N ALA A 160 -7.12 6.86 -13.73
CA ALA A 160 -6.76 7.52 -14.99
C ALA A 160 -6.55 6.50 -16.13
N GLY A 161 -6.64 5.19 -15.85
CA GLY A 161 -6.43 4.12 -16.82
C GLY A 161 -4.97 3.70 -16.99
N ARG A 162 -4.04 4.25 -16.19
CA ARG A 162 -2.61 3.91 -16.22
C ARG A 162 -2.36 2.59 -15.54
N CYS A 163 -1.42 1.81 -16.05
CA CYS A 163 -1.15 0.47 -15.54
C CYS A 163 0.11 0.42 -14.68
N LEU A 164 0.04 -0.29 -13.55
CA LEU A 164 1.19 -0.56 -12.69
C LEU A 164 2.24 -1.39 -13.44
N ARG A 165 3.47 -0.89 -13.46
CA ARG A 165 4.56 -1.36 -14.30
C ARG A 165 5.80 -1.72 -13.51
N ALA A 166 6.30 -2.93 -13.74
CA ALA A 166 7.63 -3.34 -13.36
C ALA A 166 8.66 -2.81 -14.38
N ASN A 167 9.54 -1.89 -13.98
CA ASN A 167 10.55 -1.37 -14.91
C ASN A 167 11.69 -2.36 -15.17
N LYS A 168 12.37 -2.16 -16.31
CA LYS A 168 13.58 -2.90 -16.65
C LYS A 168 14.70 -2.55 -15.67
N ARG A 169 15.40 -3.57 -15.18
CA ARG A 169 16.54 -3.44 -14.28
C ARG A 169 17.81 -3.17 -15.09
N TYR A 170 18.11 -1.90 -15.35
CA TYR A 170 19.39 -1.53 -15.98
C TYR A 170 20.56 -1.55 -14.96
N LEU A 171 20.29 -1.36 -13.67
CA LEU A 171 21.26 -1.40 -12.57
C LEU A 171 20.64 -2.05 -11.32
N SER A 172 21.48 -2.54 -10.39
CA SER A 172 21.03 -3.24 -9.16
C SER A 172 20.15 -2.39 -8.23
N ARG A 173 20.26 -1.06 -8.32
CA ARG A 173 19.44 -0.08 -7.58
C ARG A 173 18.19 0.38 -8.35
N ASN A 174 18.04 -0.01 -9.62
CA ASN A 174 16.95 0.41 -10.50
C ASN A 174 15.82 -0.63 -10.49
N ASN A 175 15.24 -0.83 -9.31
CA ASN A 175 14.15 -1.79 -9.07
C ASN A 175 12.79 -1.09 -8.96
N GLY A 176 12.63 0.08 -9.58
CA GLY A 176 11.47 0.92 -9.35
C GLY A 176 10.21 0.41 -10.04
N VAL A 177 9.09 0.69 -9.41
CA VAL A 177 7.76 0.47 -9.97
C VAL A 177 7.18 1.83 -10.38
N SER A 178 6.54 1.87 -11.54
CA SER A 178 5.90 3.06 -12.09
C SER A 178 4.47 2.75 -12.51
N VAL A 179 3.74 3.77 -12.93
CA VAL A 179 2.49 3.62 -13.69
C VAL A 179 2.69 4.20 -15.08
N ASP A 180 2.12 3.57 -16.10
CA ASP A 180 2.37 3.96 -17.50
C ASP A 180 1.06 4.01 -18.27
N ASP A 181 0.94 5.00 -19.15
CA ASP A 181 -0.16 5.05 -20.11
C ASP A 181 0.02 3.91 -21.12
N ILE A 182 -1.07 3.24 -21.46
CA ILE A 182 -1.07 2.19 -22.48
C ILE A 182 -1.87 2.68 -23.67
N ASP A 183 -1.15 3.02 -24.73
CA ASP A 183 -1.75 3.46 -25.99
C ASP A 183 -2.47 2.32 -26.73
N ASP A 184 -2.04 1.06 -26.49
CA ASP A 184 -2.57 -0.13 -27.16
C ASP A 184 -2.96 -1.22 -26.16
N ILE A 185 -4.22 -1.16 -25.72
CA ILE A 185 -4.80 -2.10 -24.76
C ILE A 185 -4.83 -3.55 -25.26
N ASN A 186 -4.82 -3.75 -26.59
CA ASN A 186 -4.90 -5.07 -27.19
C ASN A 186 -3.58 -5.86 -27.03
N ASN A 187 -2.47 -5.14 -26.85
CA ASN A 187 -1.16 -5.73 -26.68
C ASN A 187 -0.77 -5.96 -25.22
N VAL A 188 -1.67 -5.68 -24.27
CA VAL A 188 -1.40 -5.84 -22.83
C VAL A 188 -0.93 -7.26 -22.48
N SER A 189 -1.39 -8.30 -23.20
CA SER A 189 -1.11 -9.71 -22.88
C SER A 189 0.34 -10.08 -23.14
N THR A 190 0.95 -9.39 -24.09
CA THR A 190 2.36 -9.55 -24.44
C THR A 190 3.27 -8.70 -23.54
N MET A 191 2.71 -7.70 -22.85
CA MET A 191 3.43 -6.78 -21.98
C MET A 191 3.62 -7.35 -20.57
N MET A 192 4.40 -8.43 -20.44
CA MET A 192 4.65 -9.14 -19.18
C MET A 192 5.12 -8.27 -17.99
N HIS A 193 5.68 -7.10 -18.27
CA HIS A 193 6.09 -6.13 -17.26
C HIS A 193 4.91 -5.41 -16.56
N LEU A 194 3.69 -5.61 -17.03
CA LEU A 194 2.45 -5.14 -16.42
C LEU A 194 1.70 -6.25 -15.65
N HIS A 195 2.18 -7.49 -15.75
CA HIS A 195 1.50 -8.66 -15.20
C HIS A 195 1.98 -8.93 -13.77
N TRP A 196 1.01 -9.04 -12.86
CA TRP A 196 1.22 -9.28 -11.44
C TRP A 196 0.49 -10.55 -11.03
N PHE A 197 1.22 -11.55 -10.55
CA PHE A 197 0.61 -12.73 -9.96
C PHE A 197 0.19 -12.40 -8.52
N VAL A 198 -1.06 -12.69 -8.19
CA VAL A 198 -1.62 -12.47 -6.84
C VAL A 198 -1.39 -13.73 -6.01
N GLU A 199 -0.42 -13.65 -5.11
CA GLU A 199 -0.18 -14.70 -4.12
C GLU A 199 -0.96 -14.38 -2.85
N LEU A 200 -2.00 -15.17 -2.57
CA LEU A 200 -2.75 -15.08 -1.32
C LEU A 200 -1.88 -15.52 -0.15
N ILE A 201 -1.93 -14.76 0.95
CA ILE A 201 -1.31 -15.12 2.22
C ILE A 201 -2.43 -15.66 3.11
N PRO A 202 -2.38 -16.94 3.51
CA PRO A 202 -3.36 -17.49 4.43
C PRO A 202 -3.39 -16.71 5.74
N ALA A 203 -4.60 -16.50 6.28
CA ALA A 203 -4.78 -15.91 7.60
C ALA A 203 -3.96 -16.68 8.63
N ARG A 204 -3.28 -15.96 9.52
CA ARG A 204 -2.49 -16.54 10.61
C ARG A 204 -3.13 -16.26 11.95
N ASP A 205 -3.07 -17.24 12.84
CA ASP A 205 -3.46 -17.02 14.22
C ASP A 205 -2.43 -16.15 14.95
N GLY A 206 -2.78 -14.88 15.12
CA GLY A 206 -2.04 -13.94 15.98
C GLY A 206 -0.97 -13.11 15.28
N ILE A 207 -0.64 -11.98 15.93
CA ILE A 207 0.26 -10.96 15.39
C ILE A 207 1.68 -11.55 15.24
N PRO A 208 2.34 -11.37 14.07
CA PRO A 208 3.72 -11.80 13.87
C PRO A 208 4.67 -11.29 14.96
N PRO A 209 5.67 -12.09 15.36
CA PRO A 209 6.65 -11.66 16.35
C PRO A 209 7.44 -10.44 15.83
N LEU A 210 7.73 -9.50 16.74
CA LEU A 210 8.50 -8.32 16.40
C LEU A 210 9.94 -8.70 15.98
N PRO A 211 10.56 -7.94 15.06
CA PRO A 211 11.96 -8.13 14.71
C PRO A 211 12.83 -7.99 15.95
N ARG A 212 13.76 -8.95 16.12
CA ARG A 212 14.75 -8.88 17.18
C ARG A 212 15.61 -7.63 16.96
N PRO A 213 15.90 -6.84 18.00
CA PRO A 213 16.79 -5.71 17.86
C PRO A 213 18.17 -6.20 17.40
N ILE A 214 18.71 -5.59 16.34
CA ILE A 214 20.09 -5.82 15.93
C ILE A 214 20.97 -5.29 17.06
N TRP A 215 21.76 -6.17 17.67
CA TRP A 215 22.67 -5.81 18.74
C TRP A 215 23.86 -5.05 18.13
N HIS A 216 24.02 -3.78 18.48
CA HIS A 216 25.19 -3.00 18.08
C HIS A 216 26.19 -3.01 19.23
N PRO A 217 27.44 -3.47 19.02
CA PRO A 217 28.44 -3.61 20.09
C PRO A 217 28.81 -2.30 20.81
N PHE A 218 28.43 -1.14 20.25
CA PHE A 218 28.76 0.19 20.79
C PHE A 218 27.51 1.06 20.98
N PRO A 219 26.83 0.98 22.14
CA PRO A 219 25.56 1.68 22.36
C PRO A 219 25.68 3.21 22.38
N GLY A 220 26.79 3.76 22.89
CA GLY A 220 26.94 5.20 23.16
C GLY A 220 27.21 6.05 21.92
N ILE A 221 28.17 5.63 21.08
CA ILE A 221 28.63 6.41 19.91
C ILE A 221 27.59 6.43 18.78
N VAL A 222 26.83 5.33 18.61
CA VAL A 222 25.88 5.18 17.49
C VAL A 222 24.56 5.94 17.73
N THR A 223 24.14 6.15 18.99
CA THR A 223 22.86 6.82 19.29
C THR A 223 22.76 8.24 18.78
N ALA A 224 23.88 8.97 18.69
CA ALA A 224 23.92 10.35 18.19
C ALA A 224 23.70 10.43 16.66
N VAL A 225 23.96 9.34 15.93
CA VAL A 225 23.86 9.27 14.46
C VAL A 225 22.51 8.70 14.00
N LEU A 226 21.75 8.10 14.91
CA LEU A 226 20.45 7.51 14.57
C LEU A 226 19.42 8.60 14.23
N PRO A 227 18.62 8.43 13.16
CA PRO A 227 17.55 9.36 12.84
C PRO A 227 16.60 9.47 14.04
N SER A 228 16.25 10.72 14.37
CA SER A 228 15.31 11.04 15.43
C SER A 228 14.04 11.63 14.86
N ARG A 229 12.90 11.31 15.47
CA ARG A 229 11.57 11.81 15.08
C ARG A 229 10.67 11.99 16.29
N MET A 230 9.63 12.82 16.16
CA MET A 230 8.56 12.85 17.16
C MET A 230 7.63 11.66 16.94
N ILE A 231 7.33 10.94 18.01
CA ILE A 231 6.23 9.99 18.06
C ILE A 231 5.04 10.72 18.67
N LEU A 232 3.93 10.76 17.93
CA LEU A 232 2.65 11.28 18.36
C LEU A 232 1.75 10.07 18.58
N TYR A 233 1.37 9.79 19.81
CA TYR A 233 0.54 8.64 20.11
C TYR A 233 -0.84 9.05 20.63
N VAL A 234 -1.83 8.25 20.28
CA VAL A 234 -3.16 8.31 20.88
C VAL A 234 -3.51 6.93 21.44
N ARG A 235 -4.05 6.90 22.64
CA ARG A 235 -4.64 5.69 23.21
C ARG A 235 -6.09 5.59 22.76
N GLU A 236 -6.46 4.44 22.24
CA GLU A 236 -7.84 4.08 21.93
C GLU A 236 -8.44 3.27 23.09
N GLY A 237 -9.68 3.61 23.45
CA GLY A 237 -10.49 2.84 24.39
C GLY A 237 -11.07 1.58 23.76
N ALA A 238 -11.70 0.74 24.59
CA ALA A 238 -12.39 -0.46 24.11
C ALA A 238 -13.59 -0.13 23.19
N ASP A 239 -14.14 1.08 23.32
CA ASP A 239 -15.25 1.65 22.56
C ASP A 239 -14.81 2.38 21.27
N GLY A 240 -13.52 2.36 20.93
CA GLY A 240 -12.96 3.11 19.81
C GLY A 240 -12.73 4.60 20.09
N SER A 241 -12.99 5.07 21.32
CA SER A 241 -12.79 6.48 21.67
C SER A 241 -11.31 6.82 21.77
N ARG A 242 -10.92 8.01 21.28
CA ARG A 242 -9.54 8.52 21.39
C ARG A 242 -9.33 9.21 22.74
N ILE A 243 -8.96 8.43 23.75
CA ILE A 243 -8.93 8.85 25.16
C ILE A 243 -7.79 9.84 25.46
N THR A 244 -6.54 9.44 25.18
CA THR A 244 -5.37 10.19 25.65
C THR A 244 -4.39 10.38 24.52
N ARG A 245 -3.94 11.63 24.32
CA ARG A 245 -2.88 11.96 23.37
C ARG A 245 -1.59 12.27 24.11
N GLY A 246 -0.47 11.90 23.52
CA GLY A 246 0.84 12.25 24.05
C GLY A 246 1.90 12.23 22.97
N SER A 247 3.08 12.72 23.31
CA SER A 247 4.21 12.76 22.40
C SER A 247 5.53 12.50 23.09
N PHE A 248 6.50 12.01 22.33
CA PHE A 248 7.90 11.96 22.76
C PHE A 248 8.86 11.86 21.59
N LYS A 249 10.04 12.44 21.77
CA LYS A 249 11.17 12.24 20.84
C LYS A 249 11.66 10.79 20.91
N PHE A 250 11.84 10.15 19.77
CA PHE A 250 12.38 8.80 19.63
C PHE A 250 13.59 8.83 18.70
N SER A 251 14.61 8.03 19.02
CA SER A 251 15.83 7.91 18.21
C SER A 251 16.05 6.46 17.82
N GLY A 252 16.26 6.23 16.53
CA GLY A 252 16.39 4.90 15.92
C GLY A 252 15.11 4.42 15.24
N ARG A 253 15.13 3.16 14.80
CA ARG A 253 14.06 2.54 14.00
C ARG A 253 13.40 1.33 14.66
N SER A 254 13.98 0.81 15.74
CA SER A 254 13.52 -0.45 16.32
C SER A 254 12.11 -0.34 16.91
N VAL A 255 11.16 -1.09 16.34
CA VAL A 255 9.80 -1.18 16.88
C VAL A 255 9.77 -1.81 18.28
N PHE A 256 10.68 -2.76 18.52
CA PHE A 256 10.88 -3.33 19.85
C PHE A 256 11.26 -2.26 20.89
N ARG A 257 12.23 -1.38 20.56
CA ARG A 257 12.62 -0.27 21.44
C ARG A 257 11.50 0.75 21.62
N LEU A 258 10.73 1.02 20.56
CA LEU A 258 9.56 1.90 20.62
C LEU A 258 8.51 1.33 21.59
N ARG A 259 8.14 0.05 21.43
CA ARG A 259 7.19 -0.64 22.31
C ARG A 259 7.66 -0.62 23.76
N LYS A 260 8.94 -0.91 24.04
CA LYS A 260 9.51 -0.83 25.39
C LYS A 260 9.43 0.60 25.98
N LYS A 261 9.56 1.63 25.15
CA LYS A 261 9.42 3.03 25.61
C LYS A 261 7.95 3.37 25.92
N LEU A 262 7.01 2.89 25.11
CA LEU A 262 5.57 3.03 25.35
C LEU A 262 5.12 2.30 26.61
N VAL A 263 5.54 1.06 26.82
CA VAL A 263 5.25 0.28 28.04
C VAL A 263 5.62 1.08 29.30
N ARG A 264 6.82 1.65 29.35
CA ARG A 264 7.26 2.46 30.51
C ARG A 264 6.39 3.69 30.74
N ARG A 265 5.85 4.29 29.68
CA ARG A 265 5.01 5.49 29.74
C ARG A 265 3.56 5.18 30.09
N LEU A 266 3.05 4.04 29.64
CA LEU A 266 1.62 3.70 29.67
C LEU A 266 1.25 2.69 30.77
N ARG A 267 2.24 2.06 31.43
CA ARG A 267 2.00 1.05 32.49
C ARG A 267 1.10 1.50 33.64
N ALA A 268 1.01 2.80 33.89
CA ALA A 268 0.18 3.36 34.96
C ALA A 268 -1.30 3.55 34.56
N ILE A 269 -1.62 3.44 33.27
CA ILE A 269 -2.94 3.79 32.73
C ILE A 269 -3.57 2.71 31.85
N MET A 270 -2.84 1.64 31.48
CA MET A 270 -3.36 0.50 30.72
C MET A 270 -2.59 -0.79 30.99
N ASP A 271 -3.20 -1.95 30.74
CA ASP A 271 -2.50 -3.23 30.75
C ASP A 271 -1.54 -3.33 29.55
N VAL A 272 -0.25 -3.20 29.87
CA VAL A 272 0.84 -3.21 28.89
C VAL A 272 1.22 -4.62 28.42
N SER A 273 0.74 -5.67 29.08
CA SER A 273 0.96 -7.06 28.65
C SER A 273 0.27 -7.34 27.30
N LYS A 274 -0.85 -6.64 27.06
CA LYS A 274 -1.68 -6.70 25.86
C LYS A 274 -1.50 -5.51 24.93
N LEU A 275 -0.44 -4.72 25.09
CA LEU A 275 -0.18 -3.53 24.29
C LEU A 275 0.00 -3.86 22.80
N VAL A 276 -0.85 -3.29 21.94
CA VAL A 276 -0.65 -3.29 20.48
C VAL A 276 -0.37 -1.86 20.03
N VAL A 277 0.64 -1.73 19.18
CA VAL A 277 1.04 -0.44 18.60
C VAL A 277 0.70 -0.49 17.12
N CYS A 278 -0.20 0.38 16.68
CA CYS A 278 -0.65 0.49 15.31
C CYS A 278 -0.19 1.81 14.70
N VAL A 279 -0.06 1.82 13.37
CA VAL A 279 0.03 3.05 12.57
C VAL A 279 -1.32 3.32 11.92
N GLU A 280 -1.61 4.59 11.72
CA GLU A 280 -2.80 5.08 11.02
C GLU A 280 -2.32 6.04 9.94
N ALA A 281 -2.41 5.63 8.68
CA ALA A 281 -1.89 6.38 7.55
C ALA A 281 -2.97 7.29 6.96
N GLY A 282 -3.11 8.49 7.49
CA GLY A 282 -4.12 9.48 7.09
C GLY A 282 -5.45 9.34 7.83
N ALA A 283 -6.35 10.29 7.60
CA ALA A 283 -7.62 10.40 8.33
C ALA A 283 -8.60 9.24 8.06
N PHE A 284 -8.45 8.54 6.93
CA PHE A 284 -9.29 7.40 6.54
C PHE A 284 -8.49 6.09 6.48
N GLY A 285 -7.23 6.11 6.91
CA GLY A 285 -6.36 4.95 6.88
C GLY A 285 -6.81 3.88 7.86
N ARG A 286 -6.70 2.60 7.48
CA ARG A 286 -6.97 1.49 8.41
C ARG A 286 -5.85 1.36 9.43
N LEU A 287 -6.22 1.06 10.68
CA LEU A 287 -5.26 0.75 11.73
C LEU A 287 -4.46 -0.49 11.32
N THR A 288 -3.14 -0.34 11.29
CA THR A 288 -2.22 -1.41 10.86
C THR A 288 -1.24 -1.71 11.99
N PRO A 289 -1.19 -2.94 12.52
CA PRO A 289 -0.23 -3.31 13.56
C PRO A 289 1.21 -3.09 13.10
N LEU A 290 1.99 -2.34 13.88
CA LEU A 290 3.39 -2.08 13.57
C LEU A 290 4.24 -3.29 13.99
N VAL A 291 4.50 -4.17 13.03
CA VAL A 291 5.28 -5.41 13.22
C VAL A 291 6.67 -5.38 12.58
N VAL A 292 7.03 -4.27 11.94
CA VAL A 292 8.35 -4.02 11.35
C VAL A 292 9.01 -2.81 11.98
N ASP A 293 10.33 -2.68 11.77
CA ASP A 293 11.04 -1.48 12.15
C ASP A 293 10.54 -0.25 11.39
N LEU A 294 10.55 0.88 12.10
CA LEU A 294 10.08 2.17 11.64
C LEU A 294 10.76 2.56 10.31
N PRO A 295 10.04 3.25 9.42
CA PRO A 295 10.63 3.74 8.18
C PRO A 295 11.78 4.71 8.47
N ARG A 296 12.76 4.77 7.56
CA ARG A 296 13.95 5.65 7.56
C ARG A 296 13.61 7.15 7.49
N SER A 297 12.34 7.48 7.33
CA SER A 297 11.82 8.84 7.39
C SER A 297 12.04 9.49 8.77
N ARG A 298 12.42 10.77 8.77
CA ARG A 298 12.55 11.61 9.97
C ARG A 298 11.28 12.39 10.34
N HIS A 299 10.23 12.31 9.50
CA HIS A 299 8.96 12.98 9.75
C HIS A 299 8.31 12.52 11.05
N ASN A 300 7.35 13.24 11.60
CA ASN A 300 6.62 12.74 12.76
C ASN A 300 5.91 11.42 12.43
N LEU A 301 5.78 10.53 13.40
CA LEU A 301 5.00 9.30 13.23
C LEU A 301 3.82 9.32 14.18
N HIS A 302 2.63 9.19 13.62
CA HIS A 302 1.39 8.99 14.34
C HIS A 302 1.19 7.50 14.61
N ILE A 303 0.98 7.15 15.87
CA ILE A 303 0.67 5.79 16.28
C ILE A 303 -0.60 5.78 17.12
N VAL A 304 -1.34 4.69 17.00
CA VAL A 304 -2.51 4.40 17.83
C VAL A 304 -2.14 3.23 18.72
N VAL A 305 -2.43 3.38 20.01
CA VAL A 305 -2.11 2.38 21.03
C VAL A 305 -3.41 1.81 21.54
N ILE A 306 -3.55 0.49 21.44
CA ILE A 306 -4.76 -0.23 21.82
C ILE A 306 -4.42 -1.37 22.77
N GLU A 307 -5.41 -1.79 23.55
CA GLU A 307 -5.33 -2.95 24.43
C GLU A 307 -5.85 -4.19 23.71
N ALA A 308 -5.05 -5.26 23.63
CA ALA A 308 -5.46 -6.50 22.95
C ALA A 308 -6.64 -7.15 23.67
N GLY A 309 -7.61 -7.66 22.90
CA GLY A 309 -8.85 -8.24 23.43
C GLY A 309 -10.03 -7.26 23.49
N THR A 310 -9.82 -6.01 23.08
CA THR A 310 -10.90 -5.09 22.71
C THR A 310 -11.50 -5.49 21.36
N PRO A 311 -12.80 -5.21 21.08
CA PRO A 311 -13.46 -5.58 19.82
C PRO A 311 -12.79 -4.98 18.58
N VAL A 312 -11.98 -3.93 18.72
CA VAL A 312 -11.13 -3.39 17.64
C VAL A 312 -10.20 -4.46 17.06
N ARG A 313 -9.78 -5.46 17.83
CA ARG A 313 -8.93 -6.57 17.35
C ARG A 313 -9.65 -7.52 16.40
N THR A 314 -10.98 -7.70 16.46
CA THR A 314 -11.68 -8.61 15.53
C THR A 314 -11.66 -8.10 14.08
N ASN A 315 -11.36 -6.82 13.87
CA ASN A 315 -11.33 -6.18 12.55
C ASN A 315 -9.91 -5.75 12.10
N LEU A 316 -8.88 -6.01 12.91
CA LEU A 316 -7.50 -5.78 12.49
C LEU A 316 -7.05 -6.97 11.64
N PRO A 317 -6.61 -6.77 10.40
CA PRO A 317 -6.13 -7.85 9.57
C PRO A 317 -4.81 -8.39 10.16
N VAL A 318 -4.69 -9.72 10.24
CA VAL A 318 -3.53 -10.45 10.79
C VAL A 318 -2.96 -11.39 9.72
#